data_AF-A0A1Q3YD55-F1
#
_entry.id   AF-A0A1Q3YD55-F1
#
_cell.length_a   1.000
_cell.length_b   1.000
_cell.length_c   1.000
_cell.angle_alpha   90.00
_cell.angle_beta   90.00
_cell.angle_gamma   90.00
#
_symmetry.space_group_name_H-M   'P 1'
#
loop_
_entity.id
_entity.type
_entity.pdbx_description
1 polymer ?
#
loop_
_entity_poly.entity_id
_entity_poly.type
_entity_poly.pdbx_seq_one_letter_code
_entity_poly.pdbx_strand_id
1 'polypeptide(L)'
;MMKSLVFGLIATAFAFSATAANISMAVPGAQNAAGQKVLTFIAKDPPGQRCNGNLQVAAEIANTYRVPIQLLPASLAPGMPAPAVFYGNQLIVADGKDFNGVASYQIVADVLEMEGVPQQAKSGLLFQEVVRKDFDALKATIKNGGKQGQPPDRK
;
A
#
# COMPACT_ATOMS: atom_id res chain seq x y z
N MET A 1 -7.26 3.94 -71.16
CA MET A 1 -6.30 2.82 -71.06
C MET A 1 -5.25 3.19 -70.02
N MET A 2 -4.86 2.20 -69.18
CA MET A 2 -3.78 2.17 -68.16
C MET A 2 -3.94 3.13 -66.96
N LYS A 3 -4.34 2.68 -65.76
CA LYS A 3 -3.78 1.75 -64.74
C LYS A 3 -2.68 2.37 -63.86
N SER A 4 -3.00 2.42 -62.56
CA SER A 4 -2.12 2.15 -61.39
C SER A 4 -1.04 3.20 -61.10
N LEU A 5 -0.59 3.51 -59.88
CA LEU A 5 -0.71 3.02 -58.49
C LEU A 5 -0.08 4.22 -57.69
N VAL A 6 -0.42 4.59 -56.46
CA VAL A 6 0.14 4.06 -55.20
C VAL A 6 -0.37 4.95 -54.06
N PHE A 7 -0.82 4.29 -53.00
CA PHE A 7 -1.16 4.79 -51.68
C PHE A 7 -0.04 5.62 -51.02
N GLY A 8 -0.38 6.78 -50.45
CA GLY A 8 0.45 7.52 -49.49
C GLY A 8 -0.25 7.66 -48.15
N LEU A 9 -0.22 6.60 -47.35
CA LEU A 9 -0.84 6.49 -46.04
C LEU A 9 0.04 7.17 -44.98
N ILE A 10 -0.19 8.45 -44.69
CA ILE A 10 0.46 9.12 -43.55
C ILE A 10 -0.42 8.87 -42.31
N ALA A 11 -0.23 7.70 -41.72
CA ALA A 11 -0.70 7.42 -40.37
C ALA A 11 0.24 8.12 -39.38
N THR A 12 -0.18 9.26 -38.84
CA THR A 12 0.44 9.85 -37.65
C THR A 12 0.19 8.92 -36.46
N ALA A 13 1.14 8.03 -36.21
CA ALA A 13 1.20 7.24 -34.99
C ALA A 13 1.51 8.19 -33.81
N PHE A 14 0.47 8.55 -33.06
CA PHE A 14 0.62 9.06 -31.70
C PHE A 14 1.18 7.93 -30.84
N ALA A 15 2.51 7.87 -30.72
CA ALA A 15 3.18 7.03 -29.75
C ALA A 15 2.94 7.64 -28.36
N PHE A 16 1.87 7.20 -27.69
CA PHE A 16 1.76 7.33 -26.25
C PHE A 16 2.91 6.53 -25.62
N SER A 17 4.00 7.24 -25.29
CA SER A 17 5.05 6.66 -24.47
C SER A 17 4.46 6.44 -23.08
N ALA A 18 4.11 5.20 -22.78
CA ALA A 18 3.82 4.78 -21.42
C ALA A 18 5.11 4.94 -20.62
N THR A 19 5.24 6.05 -19.89
CA THR A 19 6.31 6.22 -18.91
C THR A 19 6.09 5.19 -17.82
N ALA A 20 6.89 4.12 -17.82
CA ALA A 20 7.04 3.25 -16.68
C ALA A 20 7.39 4.13 -15.46
N ALA A 21 6.58 4.05 -14.41
CA ALA A 21 6.80 4.82 -13.19
C ALA A 21 8.19 4.48 -12.63
N ASN A 22 9.06 5.49 -12.53
CA ASN A 22 10.34 5.38 -11.83
C ASN A 22 10.06 4.92 -10.40
N ILE A 23 10.39 3.65 -10.10
CA ILE A 23 10.35 3.11 -8.73
C ILE A 23 11.55 3.71 -7.99
N SER A 24 11.37 4.89 -7.40
CA SER A 24 12.33 5.46 -6.46
C SER A 24 12.17 4.79 -5.11
N MET A 25 13.10 3.93 -4.71
CA MET A 25 13.08 3.31 -3.38
C MET A 25 14.44 3.29 -2.68
N ALA A 26 14.59 4.23 -1.74
CA ALA A 26 15.14 4.06 -0.39
C ALA A 26 14.70 5.31 0.40
N VAL A 27 13.64 5.25 1.21
CA VAL A 27 12.73 6.41 1.27
C VAL A 27 12.54 7.09 2.63
N PRO A 28 13.39 8.05 2.96
CA PRO A 28 13.00 9.32 3.56
C PRO A 28 12.43 10.25 2.47
N GLY A 29 11.22 10.77 2.64
CA GLY A 29 10.70 11.85 1.80
C GLY A 29 9.87 11.37 0.62
N ALA A 30 9.30 10.18 0.76
CA ALA A 30 8.59 9.47 -0.29
C ALA A 30 7.52 10.35 -0.93
N GLN A 31 7.63 10.55 -2.24
CA GLN A 31 6.64 11.26 -3.04
C GLN A 31 6.33 10.46 -4.31
N ASN A 32 5.08 10.53 -4.76
CA ASN A 32 4.73 10.03 -6.09
C ASN A 32 5.19 11.02 -7.18
N ALA A 33 4.97 10.68 -8.44
CA ALA A 33 5.37 11.55 -9.57
C ALA A 33 4.69 12.94 -9.56
N ALA A 34 3.59 13.11 -8.83
CA ALA A 34 2.89 14.37 -8.66
C ALA A 34 3.34 15.18 -7.42
N GLY A 35 4.41 14.73 -6.73
CA GLY A 35 4.93 15.38 -5.52
C GLY A 35 4.11 15.12 -4.25
N GLN A 36 3.13 14.21 -4.29
CA GLN A 36 2.31 13.90 -3.12
C GLN A 36 3.05 12.94 -2.20
N LYS A 37 3.11 13.27 -0.90
CA LYS A 37 3.69 12.39 0.13
C LYS A 37 3.06 10.99 0.07
N VAL A 38 3.90 9.96 0.16
CA VAL A 38 3.49 8.56 0.12
C VAL A 38 3.46 8.01 1.55
N LEU A 39 2.44 7.21 1.85
CA LEU A 39 2.37 6.38 3.04
C LEU A 39 3.10 5.06 2.77
N THR A 40 4.30 4.91 3.31
CA THR A 40 5.19 3.78 3.05
C THR A 40 5.20 2.82 4.24
N PHE A 41 4.93 1.55 3.97
CA PHE A 41 5.02 0.45 4.92
C PHE A 41 6.24 -0.42 4.57
N ILE A 42 7.14 -0.61 5.53
CA ILE A 42 8.32 -1.48 5.38
C ILE A 42 8.08 -2.75 6.19
N ALA A 43 8.17 -3.91 5.55
CA ALA A 43 7.96 -5.23 6.12
C ALA A 43 9.29 -6.00 6.26
N LYS A 44 9.38 -6.90 7.26
CA LYS A 44 10.48 -7.87 7.34
C LYS A 44 10.41 -8.86 6.17
N ASP A 45 11.54 -9.50 5.88
CA ASP A 45 11.65 -10.57 4.89
C ASP A 45 11.95 -11.91 5.60
N PRO A 46 10.98 -12.85 5.70
CA PRO A 46 9.56 -12.74 5.34
C PRO A 46 8.73 -11.91 6.34
N PRO A 47 7.51 -11.47 5.96
CA PRO A 47 6.67 -10.64 6.82
C PRO A 47 6.09 -11.45 8.00
N GLY A 48 6.22 -10.90 9.21
CA GLY A 48 5.61 -11.45 10.42
C GLY A 48 4.23 -10.87 10.72
N GLN A 49 3.65 -11.28 11.86
CA GLN A 49 2.31 -10.83 12.30
C GLN A 49 2.15 -9.30 12.32
N ARG A 50 3.14 -8.56 12.83
CA ARG A 50 3.12 -7.09 12.85
C ARG A 50 3.06 -6.49 11.44
N CYS A 51 3.87 -7.04 10.52
CA CYS A 51 3.88 -6.58 9.12
C CYS A 51 2.52 -6.82 8.46
N ASN A 52 1.94 -8.02 8.63
CA ASN A 52 0.62 -8.35 8.09
C ASN A 52 -0.49 -7.49 8.73
N GLY A 53 -0.37 -7.16 10.01
CA GLY A 53 -1.25 -6.21 10.69
C GLY A 53 -1.19 -4.83 10.03
N ASN A 54 0.01 -4.32 9.78
CA ASN A 54 0.18 -3.01 9.13
C ASN A 54 -0.35 -2.99 7.69
N LEU A 55 -0.24 -4.09 6.94
CA LEU A 55 -0.86 -4.20 5.60
C LEU A 55 -2.38 -4.08 5.65
N GLN A 56 -3.01 -4.63 6.69
CA GLN A 56 -4.45 -4.52 6.90
C GLN A 56 -4.84 -3.07 7.24
N VAL A 57 -4.03 -2.37 8.03
CA VAL A 57 -4.19 -0.93 8.27
C VAL A 57 -4.06 -0.14 6.97
N ALA A 58 -3.09 -0.47 6.10
CA ALA A 58 -2.95 0.17 4.80
C ALA A 58 -4.23 0.05 3.95
N ALA A 59 -4.86 -1.12 3.97
CA ALA A 59 -6.12 -1.37 3.28
C ALA A 59 -7.27 -0.55 3.89
N GLU A 60 -7.39 -0.47 5.22
CA GLU A 60 -8.38 0.38 5.90
C GLU A 60 -8.19 1.86 5.51
N ILE A 61 -6.94 2.35 5.55
CA ILE A 61 -6.60 3.73 5.19
C ILE A 61 -6.94 4.04 3.74
N ALA A 62 -6.66 3.14 2.79
CA ALA A 62 -6.99 3.34 1.38
C ALA A 62 -8.51 3.47 1.12
N ASN A 63 -9.34 2.88 2.00
CA ASN A 63 -10.80 2.95 1.91
C ASN A 63 -11.38 4.23 2.53
N THR A 64 -10.57 5.01 3.27
CA THR A 64 -10.99 6.30 3.85
C THR A 64 -10.29 7.50 3.22
N TYR A 65 -8.98 7.41 2.95
CA TYR A 65 -8.16 8.54 2.51
C TYR A 65 -7.66 8.37 1.07
N ARG A 66 -7.52 9.49 0.36
CA ARG A 66 -6.89 9.57 -0.95
C ARG A 66 -5.38 9.77 -0.80
N VAL A 67 -4.68 8.73 -0.35
CA VAL A 67 -3.24 8.74 -0.11
C VAL A 67 -2.52 7.72 -1.00
N PRO A 68 -1.39 8.07 -1.63
CA PRO A 68 -0.53 7.07 -2.27
C PRO A 68 0.06 6.13 -1.22
N ILE A 69 -0.05 4.81 -1.44
CA ILE A 69 0.48 3.80 -0.52
C ILE A 69 1.56 2.98 -1.21
N GLN A 70 2.64 2.71 -0.48
CA GLN A 70 3.76 1.89 -0.93
C GLN A 70 4.06 0.80 0.10
N LEU A 71 4.24 -0.44 -0.35
CA LEU A 71 4.54 -1.60 0.49
C LEU A 71 5.90 -2.17 0.09
N LEU A 72 6.87 -2.16 1.00
CA LEU A 72 8.25 -2.52 0.72
C LEU A 72 8.73 -3.70 1.58
N PRO A 73 9.41 -4.70 0.99
CA PRO A 73 10.25 -5.60 1.77
C PRO A 73 11.49 -4.85 2.30
N ALA A 74 12.03 -5.27 3.43
CA ALA A 74 13.20 -4.66 4.06
C ALA A 74 14.44 -4.69 3.16
N SER A 75 14.57 -5.74 2.35
CA SER A 75 15.60 -5.88 1.31
C SER A 75 15.60 -4.75 0.27
N LEU A 76 14.47 -4.05 0.08
CA LEU A 76 14.36 -2.89 -0.81
C LEU A 76 14.35 -1.53 -0.06
N ALA A 77 14.60 -1.54 1.26
CA ALA A 77 14.74 -0.35 2.09
C ALA A 77 15.96 -0.50 3.03
N PRO A 78 17.18 -0.60 2.49
CA PRO A 78 18.38 -0.89 3.29
C PRO A 78 18.63 0.19 4.34
N GLY A 79 18.96 -0.25 5.56
CA GLY A 79 19.23 0.63 6.71
C GLY A 79 17.98 1.19 7.41
N MET A 80 16.79 0.91 6.89
CA MET A 80 15.53 1.32 7.52
C MET A 80 15.04 0.26 8.52
N PRO A 81 14.35 0.66 9.60
CA PRO A 81 13.72 -0.29 10.51
C PRO A 81 12.58 -1.05 9.81
N ALA A 82 12.37 -2.30 10.21
CA ALA A 82 11.26 -3.12 9.74
C ALA A 82 10.73 -3.99 10.89
N PRO A 83 9.41 -4.06 11.16
CA PRO A 83 8.36 -3.27 10.53
C PRO A 83 8.48 -1.77 10.82
N ALA A 84 8.11 -0.95 9.84
CA ALA A 84 7.97 0.49 10.03
C ALA A 84 6.91 1.10 9.10
N VAL A 85 6.38 2.26 9.48
CA VAL A 85 5.45 3.05 8.67
C VAL A 85 5.88 4.51 8.67
N PHE A 86 5.92 5.09 7.47
CA PHE A 86 6.31 6.48 7.22
C PHE A 86 5.24 7.19 6.41
N TYR A 87 5.10 8.51 6.61
CA TYR A 87 4.39 9.39 5.70
C TYR A 87 5.32 10.50 5.22
N GLY A 88 5.80 10.40 3.98
CA GLY A 88 6.88 11.25 3.47
C GLY A 88 8.16 11.11 4.31
N ASN A 89 8.57 12.18 5.01
CA ASN A 89 9.71 12.18 5.94
C ASN A 89 9.34 11.80 7.38
N GLN A 90 8.06 11.74 7.71
CA GLN A 90 7.61 11.52 9.07
C GLN A 90 7.58 10.02 9.38
N LEU A 91 8.37 9.60 10.37
CA LEU A 91 8.27 8.26 10.94
C LEU A 91 7.04 8.18 11.84
N ILE A 92 6.14 7.25 11.56
CA ILE A 92 4.90 7.05 12.35
C ILE A 92 5.11 5.94 13.38
N VAL A 93 5.58 4.77 12.96
CA VAL A 93 5.90 3.63 13.84
C VAL A 93 7.15 2.90 13.35
N ALA A 94 7.93 2.30 14.24
CA ALA A 94 9.07 1.45 13.86
C ALA A 94 9.42 0.40 14.93
N ASP A 95 9.93 -0.74 14.48
CA ASP A 95 10.49 -1.80 15.35
C ASP A 95 11.58 -1.22 16.25
N GLY A 96 11.49 -1.50 17.56
CA GLY A 96 12.43 -0.95 18.54
C GLY A 96 12.25 0.55 18.84
N LYS A 97 11.20 1.20 18.32
CA LYS A 97 10.82 2.59 18.58
C LYS A 97 9.33 2.69 18.95
N ASP A 98 8.72 3.83 18.69
CA ASP A 98 7.31 4.11 18.94
C ASP A 98 6.41 3.02 18.36
N PHE A 99 5.49 2.55 19.21
CA PHE A 99 4.53 1.47 18.95
C PHE A 99 5.16 0.14 18.52
N ASN A 100 6.49 -0.01 18.68
CA ASN A 100 7.27 -1.19 18.32
C ASN A 100 6.93 -1.75 16.92
N GLY A 101 6.73 -0.84 15.97
CA GLY A 101 6.44 -1.14 14.57
C GLY A 101 5.03 -1.67 14.30
N VAL A 102 4.08 -1.49 15.22
CA VAL A 102 2.66 -1.80 15.04
C VAL A 102 1.89 -0.51 14.78
N ALA A 103 1.35 -0.35 13.56
CA ALA A 103 0.42 0.72 13.26
C ALA A 103 -1.00 0.33 13.65
N SER A 104 -1.80 1.31 14.04
CA SER A 104 -3.26 1.23 14.10
C SER A 104 -3.86 2.17 13.07
N TYR A 105 -5.13 1.94 12.71
CA TYR A 105 -5.87 2.88 11.85
C TYR A 105 -5.81 4.30 12.42
N GLN A 106 -6.09 4.47 13.72
CA GLN A 106 -6.15 5.79 14.35
C GLN A 106 -4.82 6.53 14.30
N ILE A 107 -3.71 5.84 14.60
CA ILE A 107 -2.37 6.45 14.57
C ILE A 107 -2.05 7.00 13.19
N VAL A 108 -2.39 6.27 12.12
CA VAL A 108 -2.14 6.72 10.75
C VAL A 108 -3.15 7.81 10.34
N ALA A 109 -4.42 7.64 10.67
CA ALA A 109 -5.48 8.61 10.40
C ALA A 109 -5.18 9.98 11.01
N ASP A 110 -4.75 10.04 12.27
CA ASP A 110 -4.41 11.29 12.96
C ASP A 110 -3.32 12.07 12.21
N VAL A 111 -2.29 11.38 11.72
CA VAL A 111 -1.22 11.99 10.92
C VAL A 111 -1.76 12.52 9.59
N LEU A 112 -2.56 11.73 8.89
CA LEU A 112 -3.13 12.12 7.60
C LEU A 112 -4.10 13.31 7.74
N GLU A 113 -4.89 13.35 8.81
CA GLU A 113 -5.82 14.45 9.11
C GLU A 113 -5.08 15.73 9.47
N MET A 114 -4.04 15.63 10.31
CA MET A 114 -3.17 16.76 10.64
C MET A 114 -2.49 17.36 9.39
N GLU A 115 -2.14 16.50 8.42
CA GLU A 115 -1.53 16.88 7.15
C GLU A 115 -2.57 17.29 6.07
N GLY A 116 -3.86 17.30 6.41
CA GLY A 116 -4.92 17.74 5.51
C GLY A 116 -5.14 16.81 4.31
N VAL A 117 -4.83 15.52 4.44
CA VAL A 117 -5.01 14.54 3.36
C VAL A 117 -6.51 14.35 3.09
N PRO A 118 -6.97 14.52 1.83
CA PRO A 118 -8.38 14.45 1.52
C PRO A 118 -8.93 13.03 1.69
N GLN A 119 -10.14 12.94 2.21
CA GLN A 119 -10.89 11.68 2.29
C GLN A 119 -11.49 11.29 0.93
N GLN A 120 -11.83 10.00 0.80
CA GLN A 120 -12.63 9.49 -0.30
C GLN A 120 -14.02 10.12 -0.25
N ALA A 121 -14.59 10.46 -1.42
CA ALA A 121 -15.94 11.04 -1.48
C ALA A 121 -17.05 10.02 -1.14
N LYS A 122 -16.72 8.73 -1.15
CA LYS A 122 -17.62 7.62 -0.87
C LYS A 122 -16.92 6.64 0.06
N SER A 123 -17.69 5.97 0.89
CA SER A 123 -17.18 4.88 1.72
C SER A 123 -16.61 3.76 0.85
N GLY A 124 -15.40 3.30 1.18
CA GLY A 124 -14.75 2.19 0.50
C GLY A 124 -15.41 0.84 0.77
N LEU A 125 -15.13 -0.15 -0.08
CA LEU A 125 -15.74 -1.48 -0.01
C LEU A 125 -15.50 -2.18 1.33
N LEU A 126 -14.35 -1.96 1.98
CA LEU A 126 -14.04 -2.58 3.27
C LEU A 126 -14.99 -2.17 4.42
N PHE A 127 -15.75 -1.09 4.24
CA PHE A 127 -16.73 -0.64 5.23
C PHE A 127 -18.15 -1.08 4.92
N GLN A 128 -18.37 -1.81 3.83
CA GLN A 128 -19.65 -2.48 3.58
C GLN A 128 -19.77 -3.69 4.53
N GLU A 129 -20.95 -3.89 5.11
CA GLU A 129 -21.19 -4.84 6.20
C GLU A 129 -20.59 -6.24 5.95
N VAL A 130 -20.90 -6.84 4.80
CA VAL A 130 -20.43 -8.19 4.46
C VAL A 130 -18.91 -8.24 4.35
N VAL A 131 -18.31 -7.29 3.62
CA VAL A 131 -16.86 -7.22 3.40
C VAL A 131 -16.13 -6.92 4.71
N ARG A 132 -16.70 -6.03 5.54
CA ARG A 132 -16.14 -5.67 6.85
C ARG A 132 -16.05 -6.90 7.75
N LYS A 133 -17.11 -7.70 7.82
CA LYS A 133 -17.15 -8.94 8.61
C LYS A 133 -16.05 -9.91 8.20
N ASP A 134 -15.88 -10.13 6.90
CA ASP A 134 -14.88 -11.08 6.39
C ASP A 134 -13.45 -10.56 6.60
N PHE A 135 -13.26 -9.25 6.45
CA PHE A 135 -11.98 -8.61 6.74
C PHE A 135 -11.62 -8.67 8.23
N ASP A 136 -12.56 -8.43 9.14
CA ASP A 136 -12.33 -8.55 10.58
C ASP A 136 -12.03 -10.02 10.99
N ALA A 137 -12.65 -11.00 10.33
CA ALA A 137 -12.33 -12.42 10.52
C ALA A 137 -10.90 -12.77 10.05
N LEU A 138 -10.46 -12.21 8.91
CA LEU A 138 -9.10 -12.35 8.42
C LEU A 138 -8.09 -11.73 9.41
N LYS A 139 -8.38 -10.52 9.92
CA LYS A 139 -7.58 -9.85 10.97
C LYS A 139 -7.40 -10.75 12.20
N ALA A 140 -8.49 -11.34 12.68
CA ALA A 140 -8.46 -12.24 13.82
C ALA A 140 -7.61 -13.50 13.53
N THR A 141 -7.77 -14.10 12.35
CA THR A 141 -7.03 -15.30 11.95
C THR A 141 -5.52 -15.06 11.89
N ILE A 142 -5.10 -13.95 11.27
CA ILE A 142 -3.68 -13.57 11.17
C ILE A 142 -3.09 -13.28 12.55
N LYS A 143 -3.83 -12.55 13.40
CA LYS A 143 -3.41 -12.26 14.79
C LYS A 143 -3.18 -13.53 15.60
N ASN A 144 -4.00 -14.56 15.37
CA ASN A 144 -3.92 -15.85 16.05
C ASN A 144 -2.93 -16.84 15.38
N GLY A 145 -2.21 -16.40 14.34
CA GLY A 145 -1.22 -17.24 13.63
C GLY A 145 -1.85 -18.37 12.81
N GLY A 146 -3.05 -18.17 12.27
CA GLY A 146 -3.72 -19.15 11.40
C GLY A 146 -4.38 -20.33 12.14
N LYS A 147 -4.44 -20.32 13.47
CA LYS A 147 -4.99 -21.41 14.29
C LYS A 147 -6.52 -21.41 14.39
N GLN A 148 -7.22 -21.30 13.26
CA GLN A 148 -8.65 -21.62 13.18
C GLN A 148 -8.85 -22.59 12.01
N GLY A 149 -9.11 -23.86 12.33
CA GLY A 149 -9.41 -24.90 11.33
C GLY A 149 -8.37 -26.01 11.15
N GLN A 150 -7.53 -26.33 12.14
CA GLN A 150 -6.79 -27.61 12.11
C GLN A 150 -7.83 -28.75 12.18
N PRO A 151 -8.05 -29.56 11.13
CA PRO A 151 -8.79 -30.80 11.32
C PRO A 151 -8.01 -31.66 12.33
N PRO A 152 -8.69 -32.44 13.19
CA PRO A 152 -8.00 -33.23 14.22
C PRO A 152 -6.96 -34.12 13.53
N ASP A 153 -5.74 -34.10 14.07
CA ASP A 153 -4.62 -34.90 13.58
C ASP A 153 -5.10 -36.35 13.38
N ARG A 154 -5.10 -36.81 12.13
CA ARG A 154 -5.29 -38.23 11.85
C ARG A 154 -4.03 -38.94 12.34
N LYS A 155 -4.16 -39.58 13.50
CA LYS A 155 -3.26 -40.64 13.96
C LYS A 155 -3.19 -41.77 12.94
#